data_AF-A0A945I0B2-F1
#
_entry.id   AF-A0A945I0B2-F1
#
_cell.length_a   1.000
_cell.length_b   1.000
_cell.length_c   1.000
_cell.angle_alpha   90.00
_cell.angle_beta   90.00
_cell.angle_gamma   90.00
#
_symmetry.space_group_name_H-M   'P 1'
#
loop_
_entity.id
_entity.type
_entity.pdbx_description
1 polymer ?
#
loop_
_entity_poly.entity_id
_entity_poly.type
_entity_poly.pdbx_seq_one_letter_code
_entity_poly.pdbx_strand_id
1 'polypeptide(L)' 'MLNKTEAQIAETLFHELMHNTLFPKNRFQFNENLDSFFGKKASIDYLNFFHDPHAKQMADYLSDLEDSEKFRQHIIER' A
#
# COMPACT_ATOMS: atom_id res chain seq x y z
N MET A 1 -2.85 13.37 -2.99
CA MET A 1 -3.95 13.40 -2.01
C MET A 1 -5.28 13.84 -2.63
N LEU A 2 -5.31 14.80 -3.56
CA LEU A 2 -6.56 15.36 -4.11
C LEU A 2 -7.52 14.36 -4.79
N ASN A 3 -7.02 13.26 -5.38
CA ASN A 3 -7.85 12.23 -6.05
C ASN A 3 -7.53 10.81 -5.59
N LYS A 4 -7.15 10.62 -4.32
CA LYS A 4 -6.87 9.27 -3.79
C LYS A 4 -8.13 8.64 -3.22
N THR A 5 -8.29 7.33 -3.40
CA THR A 5 -9.31 6.55 -2.70
C THR A 5 -8.99 6.46 -1.20
N GLU A 6 -9.98 6.11 -0.39
CA GLU A 6 -9.81 5.87 1.04
C GLU A 6 -8.66 4.87 1.33
N ALA A 7 -8.64 3.76 0.59
CA ALA A 7 -7.61 2.73 0.68
C ALA A 7 -6.20 3.27 0.38
N GLN A 8 -6.07 4.09 -0.65
CA GLN A 8 -4.79 4.70 -1.03
C GLN A 8 -4.32 5.75 0.00
N ILE A 9 -5.26 6.44 0.66
CA ILE A 9 -4.94 7.35 1.77
C ILE A 9 -4.47 6.54 2.98
N ALA A 10 -5.17 5.45 3.32
CA ALA A 10 -4.78 4.56 4.42
C ALA A 10 -3.40 3.94 4.19
N GLU A 11 -3.12 3.42 2.98
CA GLU A 11 -1.79 2.90 2.62
C GLU A 11 -0.70 3.95 2.82
N THR A 12 -0.92 5.17 2.31
CA THR A 12 0.05 6.28 2.46
C THR A 12 0.27 6.59 3.94
N LEU A 13 -0.80 6.69 4.73
CA LEU A 13 -0.69 6.99 6.15
C LEU A 13 0.11 5.91 6.89
N PHE A 14 -0.18 4.63 6.65
CA PHE A 14 0.53 3.53 7.31
C PHE A 14 1.98 3.40 6.85
N HIS A 15 2.29 3.68 5.57
CA HIS A 15 3.66 3.78 5.06
C HIS A 15 4.47 4.81 5.85
N GLU A 16 3.97 6.03 5.96
CA GLU A 16 4.65 7.13 6.66
C GLU A 16 4.75 6.89 8.18
N LEU A 17 3.77 6.22 8.78
CA LEU A 17 3.85 5.81 10.18
C LEU A 17 4.94 4.75 10.41
N MET A 18 5.17 3.86 9.44
CA MET A 18 6.20 2.83 9.55
C MET A 18 7.62 3.40 9.50
N HIS A 19 7.86 4.43 8.68
CA HIS A 19 9.11 5.21 8.74
C HIS A 19 9.44 5.69 10.17
N ASN A 20 8.42 6.09 10.92
CA ASN A 20 8.58 6.58 12.30
C ASN A 20 8.65 5.45 13.34
N THR A 21 8.19 4.25 12.99
CA THR A 21 8.10 3.10 13.91
C THR A 21 9.34 2.22 13.85
N LEU A 22 9.83 1.91 12.64
CA LEU A 22 10.97 1.02 12.45
C LEU A 22 11.83 1.49 11.26
N PHE A 23 12.96 2.12 11.58
CA PHE A 23 13.89 2.63 10.57
C PHE A 23 15.36 2.23 10.86
N PRO A 24 15.77 1.00 10.49
CA PRO A 24 17.17 0.60 10.52
C PRO A 24 18.07 1.57 9.74
N LYS A 25 19.14 2.05 10.38
CA LYS A 25 20.09 2.99 9.78
C LYS A 25 20.81 2.36 8.57
N ASN A 26 21.12 3.19 7.57
CA ASN A 26 21.85 2.84 6.35
C ASN A 26 21.19 1.76 5.49
N ARG A 27 19.87 1.56 5.62
CA ARG A 27 19.10 0.54 4.90
C ARG A 27 17.90 1.14 4.15
N PHE A 28 18.10 2.28 3.47
CA PHE A 28 17.04 3.05 2.80
C PHE A 28 16.11 2.21 1.92
N GLN A 29 16.65 1.47 0.94
CA GLN A 29 15.82 0.64 0.05
C GLN A 29 15.01 -0.43 0.81
N PHE A 30 15.61 -1.02 1.85
CA PHE A 30 14.90 -2.01 2.67
C PHE A 30 13.79 -1.35 3.48
N ASN A 31 14.03 -0.17 4.05
CA ASN A 31 13.01 0.59 4.79
C ASN A 31 11.85 0.91 3.86
N GLU A 32 12.08 1.55 2.70
CA GLU A 32 11.01 1.85 1.74
C GLU A 32 10.21 0.60 1.30
N ASN A 33 10.89 -0.53 1.08
CA ASN A 33 10.22 -1.79 0.73
C ASN A 33 9.37 -2.33 1.89
N LEU A 34 9.87 -2.24 3.13
CA LEU A 34 9.16 -2.64 4.34
C LEU A 34 7.95 -1.75 4.59
N ASP A 35 8.12 -0.44 4.47
CA ASP A 35 7.10 0.57 4.67
C ASP A 35 5.98 0.40 3.63
N SER A 36 6.35 0.16 2.36
CA SER A 36 5.41 -0.14 1.28
C SER A 36 4.65 -1.46 1.53
N PHE A 37 5.36 -2.51 1.97
CA PHE A 37 4.75 -3.80 2.27
C PHE A 37 3.72 -3.67 3.41
N PHE A 38 4.13 -3.01 4.49
CA PHE A 38 3.27 -2.81 5.64
C PHE A 38 2.10 -1.90 5.32
N GLY A 39 2.33 -0.79 4.61
CA GLY A 39 1.29 0.15 4.20
C GLY A 39 0.16 -0.53 3.43
N LYS A 40 0.50 -1.39 2.46
CA LYS A 40 -0.48 -2.17 1.69
C LYS A 40 -1.26 -3.13 2.58
N LYS A 41 -0.54 -3.91 3.41
CA LYS A 41 -1.18 -4.91 4.27
C LYS A 41 -2.09 -4.27 5.31
N ALA A 42 -1.63 -3.20 5.96
CA ALA A 42 -2.41 -2.45 6.93
C ALA A 42 -3.62 -1.76 6.30
N SER A 43 -3.53 -1.29 5.05
CA SER A 43 -4.69 -0.76 4.32
C SER A 43 -5.75 -1.84 4.05
N ILE A 44 -5.33 -3.05 3.64
CA ILE A 44 -6.25 -4.19 3.48
C ILE A 44 -6.93 -4.53 4.82
N ASP A 45 -6.16 -4.59 5.91
CA ASP A 45 -6.69 -4.92 7.24
C ASP A 45 -7.63 -3.82 7.76
N TYR A 46 -7.31 -2.55 7.48
CA TYR A 46 -8.18 -1.39 7.74
C TYR A 46 -9.51 -1.52 6.99
N LEU A 47 -9.47 -1.79 5.68
CA LEU A 47 -10.69 -1.94 4.90
C LEU A 47 -11.54 -3.12 5.39
N ASN A 48 -10.93 -4.26 5.71
CA ASN A 48 -11.63 -5.43 6.26
C ASN A 48 -12.28 -5.16 7.63
N PHE A 49 -11.70 -4.25 8.42
CA PHE A 49 -12.23 -3.91 9.74
C PHE A 49 -13.41 -2.93 9.67
N PHE A 50 -13.34 -1.93 8.80
CA PHE A 50 -14.33 -0.86 8.70
C PHE A 50 -15.40 -1.08 7.63
N HIS A 51 -15.14 -1.94 6.65
CA HIS A 51 -16.05 -2.26 5.55
C HIS A 51 -16.31 -3.77 5.47
N ASP A 52 -17.36 -4.14 4.74
CA ASP A 52 -17.60 -5.55 4.40
C ASP A 52 -16.48 -6.08 3.47
N PRO A 53 -16.03 -7.34 3.60
CA PRO A 53 -15.01 -7.91 2.71
C PRO A 53 -15.38 -7.89 1.22
N HIS A 54 -16.67 -7.81 0.89
CA HIS A 54 -17.18 -7.69 -0.47
C HIS A 54 -17.49 -6.24 -0.88
N ALA A 55 -17.09 -5.26 -0.09
CA ALA A 55 -17.29 -3.86 -0.39
C ALA A 55 -16.50 -3.45 -1.64
N LYS A 56 -17.08 -2.54 -2.42
CA LYS A 56 -16.48 -2.01 -3.66
C LYS A 56 -15.07 -1.47 -3.43
N GLN A 57 -14.84 -0.84 -2.27
CA GLN A 57 -13.55 -0.26 -1.87
C GLN A 57 -12.43 -1.31 -1.84
N MET A 58 -12.72 -2.53 -1.38
CA MET A 58 -11.74 -3.62 -1.37
C MET A 58 -11.44 -4.07 -2.80
N ALA A 59 -12.47 -4.28 -3.62
CA ALA A 59 -12.29 -4.71 -5.01
C ALA A 59 -11.51 -3.68 -5.83
N ASP A 60 -11.85 -2.39 -5.71
CA ASP A 60 -11.15 -1.29 -6.37
C ASP A 60 -9.66 -1.29 -5.96
N TYR A 61 -9.37 -1.41 -4.65
CA TYR A 61 -8.00 -1.36 -4.15
C TYR A 61 -7.16 -2.57 -4.58
N LEU A 62 -7.74 -3.78 -4.58
CA LEU A 62 -7.05 -4.97 -5.08
C LEU A 62 -6.74 -4.85 -6.58
N SER A 63 -7.64 -4.27 -7.37
CA SER A 63 -7.40 -3.98 -8.79
C SER A 63 -6.25 -2.98 -8.95
N ASP A 64 -6.21 -1.91 -8.15
CA ASP A 64 -5.12 -0.93 -8.18
C ASP A 64 -3.75 -1.59 -7.90
N LEU A 65 -3.70 -2.52 -6.94
CA LEU A 65 -2.48 -3.26 -6.60
C LEU A 65 -2.03 -4.18 -7.74
N GLU A 66 -2.98 -4.87 -8.37
CA GLU A 66 -2.71 -5.75 -9.51
C GLU A 66 -2.19 -4.97 -10.72
N ASP A 67 -2.82 -3.84 -11.07
CA ASP A 67 -2.39 -2.97 -12.16
C ASP A 67 -1.01 -2.39 -11.90
N SER A 68 -0.73 -2.01 -10.65
CA SER A 68 0.59 -1.54 -10.23
C SER A 68 1.67 -2.61 -10.41
N GLU A 69 1.36 -3.88 -10.16
CA GLU A 69 2.30 -5.00 -10.35
C GLU A 69 2.54 -5.28 -11.83
N LYS A 70 1.47 -5.36 -12.63
CA LYS A 70 1.57 -5.53 -14.10
C LYS A 70 2.43 -4.43 -14.72
N PHE A 71 2.27 -3.19 -14.28
CA PHE A 71 3.06 -2.06 -14.75
C PHE A 71 4.54 -2.19 -14.38
N ARG A 72 4.85 -2.56 -13.13
CA ARG A 72 6.24 -2.83 -12.70
C ARG A 72 6.88 -3.91 -13.55
N GLN A 73 6.20 -5.04 -13.73
CA GLN A 73 6.68 -6.15 -14.54
C GLN A 73 6.98 -5.70 -15.98
N HIS A 74 6.06 -4.94 -16.59
CA HIS A 74 6.26 -4.41 -17.94
C HIS A 74 7.49 -3.52 -18.09
N ILE A 75 7.84 -2.75 -17.05
CA ILE A 75 9.03 -1.88 -17.06
C ILE A 75 10.31 -2.70 -16.91
N ILE A 76 10.31 -3.71 -16.03
CA ILE A 76 11.51 -4.51 -15.71
C ILE A 76 11.84 -5.51 -16.84
N GLU A 77 10.83 -6.01 -17.55
CA GLU A 77 11.01 -6.96 -18.67
C GLU A 77 11.39 -6.30 -20.00
N ARG A 78 11.63 -4.98 -20.03
CA ARG A 78 12.20 -4.26 -21.18
C ARG A 78 13.67 -3.93 -20.97
#